data_AF-A0A4P8XK60-F1
#
_entry.id   AF-A0A4P8XK60-F1
#
_cell.length_a   1.000
_cell.length_b   1.000
_cell.length_c   1.000
_cell.angle_alpha   90.00
_cell.angle_beta   90.00
_cell.angle_gamma   90.00
#
_symmetry.space_group_name_H-M   'P 1'
#
loop_
_entity.id
_entity.type
_entity.pdbx_description
1 polymer ?
#
loop_
_entity_poly.entity_id
_entity_poly.type
_entity_poly.pdbx_seq_one_letter_code
_entity_poly.pdbx_strand_id
1 'polypeptide(L)' 'MKDVLAQRDKQRREIRRKLNLLYLKILNEDNVERSLLDQQIKDLRRTLLCIDPVEQPDPSFGIPTHKQRSRLGNVI' A
#
# COMPACT_ATOMS: atom_id res chain seq x y z
N MET A 1 -0.61 23.72 8.87
CA MET A 1 -0.45 22.34 9.41
C MET A 1 -1.69 21.45 9.30
N LYS A 2 -2.90 21.99 9.01
CA LYS A 2 -4.17 21.22 8.98
C LYS A 2 -4.35 20.26 7.78
N ASP A 3 -3.60 20.43 6.69
CA ASP A 3 -3.90 19.71 5.44
C ASP A 3 -3.15 18.39 5.22
N VAL A 4 -2.07 18.13 5.96
CA VAL A 4 -1.25 16.93 5.73
C VAL A 4 -2.00 15.64 6.12
N LEU A 5 -2.73 15.67 7.23
CA LEU A 5 -3.53 14.52 7.69
C LEU A 5 -4.74 14.30 6.78
N ALA A 6 -5.42 15.36 6.36
CA ALA A 6 -6.54 15.29 5.42
C ALA A 6 -6.10 14.78 4.04
N GLN A 7 -4.94 15.21 3.56
CA GLN A 7 -4.36 14.76 2.30
C GLN A 7 -3.96 13.27 2.36
N ARG A 8 -3.33 12.83 3.46
CA ARG A 8 -3.02 11.41 3.69
C ARG A 8 -4.27 10.55 3.75
N ASP A 9 -5.32 11.03 4.41
CA ASP A 9 -6.59 10.32 4.48
C ASP A 9 -7.29 10.23 3.11
N LYS A 10 -7.25 11.30 2.32
CA LYS A 10 -7.73 11.28 0.93
C LYS A 10 -6.96 10.25 0.10
N GLN A 11 -5.63 10.24 0.19
CA GLN A 11 -4.78 9.26 -0.51
C GLN A 11 -5.09 7.82 -0.08
N ARG A 12 -5.28 7.58 1.22
CA ARG A 12 -5.67 6.28 1.77
C ARG A 12 -6.99 5.79 1.17
N ARG A 13 -8.01 6.65 1.16
CA ARG A 13 -9.33 6.34 0.59
C ARG A 13 -9.27 6.05 -0.91
N GLU A 14 -8.47 6.81 -1.66
CA GLU A 14 -8.28 6.58 -3.09
C GLU A 14 -7.59 5.24 -3.36
N ILE A 15 -6.53 4.90 -2.61
CA ILE A 15 -5.82 3.62 -2.76
C ILE A 15 -6.75 2.45 -2.40
N ARG A 16 -7.50 2.52 -1.30
CA ARG A 16 -8.47 1.48 -0.92
C ARG A 16 -9.56 1.30 -1.97
N ARG A 17 -10.06 2.40 -2.56
CA ARG A 17 -11.03 2.32 -3.67
C ARG A 17 -10.44 1.63 -4.89
N LYS A 18 -9.20 1.96 -5.28
CA LYS A 18 -8.50 1.30 -6.41
C LYS A 18 -8.29 -0.18 -6.15
N LEU A 19 -7.87 -0.56 -4.95
CA LEU A 19 -7.71 -1.96 -4.55
C LEU A 19 -9.03 -2.74 -4.70
N ASN A 20 -10.14 -2.20 -4.21
CA ASN A 20 -11.46 -2.83 -4.35
C ASN A 20 -11.83 -3.08 -5.82
N LEU A 21 -11.58 -2.10 -6.71
CA LEU A 21 -11.86 -2.28 -8.13
C LEU A 21 -11.00 -3.38 -8.75
N LEU A 22 -9.72 -3.47 -8.39
CA LEU A 22 -8.83 -4.53 -8.89
C LEU A 22 -9.26 -5.91 -8.38
N TYR A 23 -9.69 -6.04 -7.13
CA TYR A 23 -10.23 -7.30 -6.62
C TYR A 23 -11.50 -7.71 -7.35
N LEU A 24 -12.42 -6.76 -7.61
CA LEU A 24 -13.62 -7.05 -8.39
C LEU A 24 -13.29 -7.48 -9.82
N LYS A 25 -12.27 -6.89 -10.46
CA LYS A 25 -11.81 -7.34 -11.77
C LYS A 25 -11.27 -8.77 -11.73
N ILE A 26 -10.45 -9.11 -10.74
CA ILE A 26 -9.94 -10.48 -10.57
C ILE A 26 -11.08 -11.49 -10.37
N LEU A 27 -12.14 -11.10 -9.66
CA LEU A 27 -13.30 -11.97 -9.44
C LEU A 27 -14.17 -12.16 -10.69
N ASN A 28 -14.16 -11.20 -11.62
CA ASN A 28 -15.08 -11.16 -12.76
C ASN A 28 -14.42 -11.50 -14.12
N GLU A 29 -13.09 -11.38 -14.26
CA GLU A 29 -12.39 -11.56 -15.53
C GLU A 29 -11.63 -12.89 -15.61
N ASP A 30 -11.67 -13.53 -16.78
CA ASP A 30 -10.91 -14.74 -17.08
C ASP A 30 -9.42 -14.42 -17.20
N ASN A 31 -8.65 -14.89 -16.20
CA ASN A 31 -7.20 -15.12 -16.00
C ASN A 31 -6.10 -14.45 -16.88
N VAL A 32 -6.36 -13.93 -18.08
CA VAL A 32 -5.38 -13.40 -19.04
C VAL A 32 -4.61 -12.20 -18.48
N GLU A 33 -5.26 -11.34 -17.68
CA GLU A 33 -4.61 -10.17 -17.07
C GLU A 33 -4.31 -10.33 -15.57
N ARG A 34 -4.50 -11.53 -15.02
CA ARG A 34 -4.41 -11.75 -13.57
C ARG A 34 -3.05 -11.40 -12.98
N SER A 35 -1.97 -11.73 -13.68
CA SER A 35 -0.60 -11.40 -13.25
C SER A 35 -0.35 -9.88 -13.20
N LEU A 36 -0.94 -9.12 -14.14
CA LEU A 36 -0.85 -7.67 -14.18
C LEU A 36 -1.67 -7.05 -13.04
N LEU A 37 -2.88 -7.54 -12.80
CA LEU A 37 -3.74 -7.09 -11.71
C LEU A 37 -3.10 -7.39 -10.34
N ASP A 38 -2.51 -8.57 -10.18
CA ASP A 38 -1.77 -8.94 -8.95
C ASP A 38 -0.58 -8.01 -8.71
N GLN A 39 0.16 -7.63 -9.76
CA GLN A 39 1.25 -6.67 -9.64
C GLN A 39 0.75 -5.29 -9.22
N GLN A 40 -0.34 -4.80 -9.80
CA GLN A 40 -0.95 -3.53 -9.42
C GLN A 40 -1.46 -3.53 -7.97
N ILE A 41 -2.04 -4.64 -7.51
CA ILE A 41 -2.46 -4.82 -6.12
C ILE A 41 -1.26 -4.77 -5.18
N LYS A 42 -0.15 -5.45 -5.53
CA LYS A 42 1.10 -5.41 -4.74
C LYS A 42 1.61 -3.99 -4.56
N ASP A 43 1.67 -3.22 -5.64
CA ASP A 43 2.23 -1.86 -5.61
C ASP A 43 1.33 -0.90 -4.82
N LEU A 44 0.01 -1.02 -4.96
CA LEU A 44 -0.95 -0.25 -4.17
C LEU A 44 -0.89 -0.60 -2.68
N ARG A 45 -0.76 -1.88 -2.32
CA ARG A 45 -0.60 -2.30 -0.91
C ARG A 45 0.70 -1.81 -0.31
N ARG A 46 1.82 -1.87 -1.04
CA ARG A 46 3.10 -1.27 -0.60
C ARG A 46 2.95 0.23 -0.35
N THR A 47 2.29 0.93 -1.27
CA THR A 47 2.02 2.36 -1.11
C THR A 47 1.17 2.62 0.12
N LEU A 48 0.15 1.80 0.36
CA LEU A 48 -0.74 1.90 1.51
C LEU A 48 0.02 1.69 2.84
N LEU A 49 0.90 0.69 2.92
CA LEU A 49 1.76 0.42 4.08
C LEU A 49 2.69 1.60 4.42
N CYS A 50 3.18 2.32 3.41
CA CYS A 50 4.04 3.49 3.63
C CYS A 50 3.29 4.71 4.17
N ILE A 51 1.99 4.84 3.90
CA ILE A 51 1.19 6.01 4.27
C ILE A 51 0.26 5.78 5.46
N ASP A 52 -0.12 4.52 5.71
CA ASP A 52 -1.05 4.12 6.76
C ASP A 52 -0.32 3.27 7.82
N PRO A 53 -0.01 3.83 9.01
CA PRO A 53 0.66 3.09 10.06
C PRO A 53 -0.21 1.98 10.69
N VAL A 54 -1.51 1.95 10.38
CA VAL A 54 -2.44 0.93 10.89
C VAL A 54 -2.51 -0.28 9.97
N GLU A 55 -2.06 -0.18 8.71
CA GLU A 55 -2.12 -1.34 7.83
C GLU A 55 -1.13 -2.42 8.24
N GLN A 56 -1.63 -3.64 8.26
CA GLN A 56 -0.83 -4.82 8.53
C GLN A 56 -0.19 -5.32 7.25
N PRO A 57 1.11 -5.66 7.27
CA PRO A 57 1.75 -6.31 6.14
C PRO A 57 1.05 -7.65 5.92
N ASP A 58 0.56 -7.88 4.70
CA ASP A 58 -0.04 -9.15 4.36
C ASP A 58 1.06 -10.22 4.37
N PRO A 59 0.96 -11.31 5.15
CA PRO A 59 2.01 -12.32 5.26
C PRO A 59 2.33 -13.00 3.93
N SER A 60 1.40 -12.98 2.97
CA SER A 60 1.60 -13.51 1.61
C SER A 60 2.42 -12.61 0.70
N PHE A 61 2.57 -11.33 1.06
CA PHE A 61 3.31 -10.33 0.30
C PHE A 61 4.45 -9.82 1.16
N GLY A 62 5.62 -10.47 1.02
CA GLY A 62 6.82 -10.23 1.82
C GLY A 62 6.99 -8.77 2.27
N ILE A 63 7.20 -8.62 3.58
CA ILE A 63 7.36 -7.34 4.27
C ILE A 63 8.28 -6.44 3.44
N PRO A 64 7.85 -5.23 3.03
CA PRO A 64 8.78 -4.30 2.42
C PRO A 64 9.89 -4.07 3.45
N THR A 65 11.11 -4.50 3.12
CA THR A 65 12.31 -4.29 3.92
C THR A 65 12.66 -2.82 3.89
N HIS A 66 11.82 -2.00 4.50
CA HIS A 66 12.11 -0.61 4.76
C HIS A 66 13.21 -0.64 5.80
N LYS A 67 14.47 -0.65 5.32
CA LYS A 67 15.66 -0.49 6.14
C LYS A 67 15.38 0.65 7.10
N GLN A 68 15.21 0.29 8.37
CA GLN A 68 14.93 1.20 9.45
C GLN A 68 16.06 2.24 9.41
N ARG A 69 15.76 3.48 9.06
CA ARG A 69 16.77 4.54 9.05
C ARG A 69 17.26 4.66 10.48
N SER A 70 18.53 4.34 10.71
CA SER A 70 19.18 4.41 12.02
C SER A 70 18.87 5.77 12.64
N ARG A 71 18.11 5.78 13.75
CA ARG A 71 17.79 7.02 14.45
C ARG A 71 18.95 7.30 15.39
N LEU A 72 19.66 8.40 15.10
CA LEU A 72 20.61 9.09 15.96
C LEU A 72 21.92 8.32 16.23
N GLY A 73 22.81 8.33 15.25
CA GLY A 73 24.23 8.47 15.54
C GLY A 73 24.51 9.95 15.85
N ASN A 74 25.19 10.21 16.96
CA ASN A 74 25.62 11.51 17.51
C ASN A 74 24.70 12.08 18.59
N VAL A 75 24.79 11.48 19.78
CA VAL A 75 24.87 12.28 21.01
C VAL A 75 26.37 12.44 21.27
N ILE A 76 26.85 13.68 21.16
CA ILE A 76 28.22 14.10 21.50
C ILE A 76 28.35 14.13 23.03
#